data_AF-A0A842MQU7-F1
#
_entry.id   AF-A0A842MQU7-F1
#
_cell.length_a   1.000
_cell.length_b   1.000
_cell.length_c   1.000
_cell.angle_alpha   90.00
_cell.angle_beta   90.00
_cell.angle_gamma   90.00
#
_symmetry.space_group_name_H-M   'P 1'
#
loop_
_entity.id
_entity.type
_entity.pdbx_description
1 polymer ?
#
loop_
_entity_poly.entity_id
_entity_poly.type
_entity_poly.pdbx_seq_one_letter_code
_entity_poly.pdbx_strand_id
1 'polypeptide(L)'
;KVTGVAKGQSFIADSIAKVRSVILQKYGIDISQDYLTHIDFAQSYGIDGPSAGVTMTVLLCSLIEGKPIRQDVAVTGEINLGVGNAIQVTAVGGVHEKIKAAEAWGFRKVIIPKKNFEHSIDVKDYRIEVVPAETLDDYLKECFAEPPTLSVPIKHSRKP
;
A
#
# COMPACT_ATOMS: atom_id res chain seq x y z
N LYS A 1 3.99 -8.02 -20.01
CA LYS A 1 5.00 -8.99 -19.51
C LYS A 1 5.63 -8.40 -18.25
N VAL A 2 5.20 -8.81 -17.06
CA VAL A 2 5.75 -8.29 -15.78
C VAL A 2 7.06 -9.03 -15.52
N THR A 3 8.18 -8.31 -15.57
CA THR A 3 9.51 -8.90 -15.46
C THR A 3 10.10 -8.64 -14.07
N GLY A 4 9.73 -9.47 -13.10
CA GLY A 4 10.48 -9.59 -11.85
C GLY A 4 11.55 -10.66 -12.01
N VAL A 5 12.81 -10.34 -11.69
CA VAL A 5 13.88 -11.35 -11.61
C VAL A 5 13.87 -11.91 -10.19
N ALA A 6 13.43 -13.14 -10.03
CA ALA A 6 13.61 -13.87 -8.78
C ALA A 6 14.01 -15.33 -9.09
N LYS A 7 15.17 -15.74 -8.55
CA LYS A 7 15.63 -17.13 -8.58
C LYS A 7 15.03 -17.85 -7.37
N GLY A 8 14.36 -18.97 -7.61
CA GLY A 8 13.66 -19.76 -6.58
C GLY A 8 12.18 -19.38 -6.50
N GLN A 9 11.33 -20.29 -5.99
CA GLN A 9 9.89 -20.03 -5.78
C GLN A 9 9.73 -18.72 -4.99
N SER A 10 9.47 -17.63 -5.70
CA SER A 10 9.61 -16.31 -5.12
C SER A 10 8.26 -15.88 -4.59
N PHE A 11 8.19 -15.63 -3.29
CA PHE A 11 7.01 -15.08 -2.62
C PHE A 11 6.51 -13.78 -3.31
N ILE A 12 7.38 -13.09 -4.06
CA ILE A 12 7.00 -11.96 -4.91
C ILE A 12 6.13 -12.38 -6.11
N ALA A 13 6.46 -13.48 -6.80
CA ALA A 13 5.68 -13.93 -7.96
C ALA A 13 4.23 -14.25 -7.57
N ASP A 14 4.07 -14.93 -6.43
CA ASP A 14 2.75 -15.20 -5.85
C ASP A 14 2.04 -13.90 -5.43
N SER A 15 2.79 -12.94 -4.86
CA SER A 15 2.25 -11.62 -4.53
C SER A 15 1.75 -10.89 -5.77
N ILE A 16 2.50 -10.90 -6.88
CA ILE A 16 2.10 -10.29 -8.15
C ILE A 16 0.82 -10.95 -8.68
N ALA A 17 0.71 -12.27 -8.61
CA ALA A 17 -0.50 -12.98 -9.00
C ALA A 17 -1.70 -12.58 -8.14
N LYS A 18 -1.53 -12.48 -6.81
CA LYS A 18 -2.57 -11.97 -5.89
C LYS A 18 -2.97 -10.53 -6.23
N VAL A 19 -1.99 -9.65 -6.47
CA VAL A 19 -2.23 -8.24 -6.85
C VAL A 19 -3.08 -8.18 -8.11
N ARG A 20 -2.73 -8.94 -9.16
CA ARG A 20 -3.50 -9.01 -10.41
C ARG A 20 -4.94 -9.42 -10.14
N SER A 21 -5.17 -10.50 -9.37
CA SER A 21 -6.51 -10.97 -9.05
C SER A 21 -7.32 -9.94 -8.26
N VAL A 22 -6.69 -9.22 -7.33
CA VAL A 22 -7.33 -8.15 -6.56
C VAL A 22 -7.76 -6.99 -7.45
N ILE A 23 -6.88 -6.53 -8.35
CA ILE A 23 -7.21 -5.43 -9.28
C ILE A 23 -8.30 -5.85 -10.26
N LEU A 24 -8.25 -7.09 -10.76
CA LEU A 24 -9.28 -7.65 -11.62
C LEU A 24 -10.64 -7.72 -10.89
N GLN A 25 -10.66 -8.19 -9.64
CA GLN A 25 -11.89 -8.27 -8.85
C GLN A 25 -12.47 -6.88 -8.55
N LYS A 26 -11.63 -5.90 -8.19
CA LYS A 26 -12.10 -4.57 -7.76
C LYS A 26 -12.51 -3.66 -8.92
N TYR A 27 -11.79 -3.73 -10.05
CA TYR A 27 -11.98 -2.79 -11.17
C TYR A 27 -12.37 -3.44 -12.49
N GLY A 28 -12.37 -4.78 -12.59
CA GLY A 28 -12.57 -5.47 -13.86
C GLY A 28 -11.41 -5.29 -14.85
N ILE A 29 -10.23 -4.90 -14.36
CA ILE A 29 -9.03 -4.64 -15.17
C ILE A 29 -7.99 -5.73 -14.92
N ASP A 30 -7.49 -6.32 -16.00
CA ASP A 30 -6.35 -7.23 -15.95
C ASP A 30 -5.06 -6.49 -16.30
N ILE A 31 -4.32 -6.08 -15.27
CA ILE A 31 -3.02 -5.38 -15.39
C ILE A 31 -1.96 -6.13 -16.20
N SER A 32 -2.15 -7.42 -16.49
CA SER A 32 -1.22 -8.22 -17.31
C SER A 32 -1.60 -8.29 -18.79
N GLN A 33 -2.87 -8.08 -19.11
CA GLN A 33 -3.44 -8.20 -20.46
C GLN A 33 -3.78 -6.83 -21.04
N ASP A 34 -4.37 -5.95 -20.23
CA ASP A 34 -4.89 -4.66 -20.67
C ASP A 34 -3.80 -3.58 -20.71
N TYR A 35 -2.70 -3.78 -19.96
CA TYR A 35 -1.64 -2.79 -19.80
C TYR A 35 -0.23 -3.39 -19.85
N LEU A 36 0.73 -2.55 -20.26
CA LEU A 36 2.15 -2.81 -20.00
C LEU A 36 2.50 -2.33 -18.60
N THR A 37 2.32 -3.20 -17.61
CA THR A 37 2.61 -2.89 -16.21
C THR A 37 4.09 -3.13 -15.87
N HIS A 38 4.77 -2.10 -15.37
CA HIS A 38 6.13 -2.17 -14.83
C HIS A 38 6.13 -1.60 -13.40
N ILE A 39 6.65 -2.37 -12.45
CA ILE A 39 6.80 -1.97 -11.04
C ILE A 39 8.27 -2.13 -10.70
N ASP A 40 8.87 -1.06 -10.20
CA ASP A 40 10.24 -1.04 -9.71
C ASP A 40 10.25 -0.81 -8.20
N PHE A 41 11.17 -1.49 -7.51
CA PHE A 41 11.36 -1.32 -6.09
C PHE A 41 12.71 -0.66 -5.83
N ALA A 42 12.67 0.61 -5.44
CA ALA A 42 13.88 1.38 -5.15
C ALA A 42 14.71 0.72 -4.03
N GLN A 43 16.03 0.69 -4.20
CA GLN A 43 17.01 0.21 -3.21
C GLN A 43 16.79 -1.25 -2.72
N SER A 44 16.31 -2.13 -3.61
CA SER A 44 16.08 -3.55 -3.30
C SER A 44 17.38 -4.36 -3.14
N TYR A 45 17.82 -4.57 -1.90
CA TYR A 45 18.65 -5.74 -1.56
C TYR A 45 17.75 -6.82 -0.96
N GLY A 46 17.30 -7.77 -1.79
CA GLY A 46 16.59 -8.97 -1.34
C GLY A 46 15.16 -8.71 -0.85
N ILE A 47 14.29 -8.18 -1.72
CA ILE A 47 12.85 -8.27 -1.48
C ILE A 47 12.47 -9.74 -1.65
N ASP A 48 12.06 -10.38 -0.56
CA ASP A 48 11.58 -11.77 -0.60
C ASP A 48 10.51 -11.97 0.47
N GLY A 49 9.33 -11.39 0.25
CA GLY A 49 8.22 -11.55 1.20
C GLY A 49 6.87 -11.13 0.65
N PRO A 50 5.78 -11.77 1.12
CA PRO A 50 4.42 -11.50 0.64
C PRO A 50 3.89 -10.11 1.05
N SER A 51 4.57 -9.44 1.97
CA SER A 51 4.18 -8.12 2.49
C SER A 51 4.27 -6.99 1.48
N ALA A 52 4.90 -7.20 0.31
CA ALA A 52 4.91 -6.24 -0.78
C ALA A 52 3.57 -6.16 -1.54
N GLY A 53 2.68 -7.16 -1.35
CA GLY A 53 1.38 -7.23 -2.00
C GLY A 53 0.52 -6.00 -1.76
N VAL A 54 0.34 -5.58 -0.50
CA VAL A 54 -0.51 -4.42 -0.19
C VAL A 54 0.03 -3.13 -0.77
N THR A 55 1.35 -2.92 -0.73
CA THR A 55 2.00 -1.74 -1.29
C THR A 55 1.79 -1.65 -2.80
N MET A 56 1.99 -2.75 -3.54
CA MET A 56 1.73 -2.80 -4.97
C MET A 56 0.24 -2.56 -5.29
N THR A 57 -0.67 -3.12 -4.51
CA THR A 57 -2.11 -2.89 -4.71
C THR A 57 -2.50 -1.44 -4.47
N VAL A 58 -2.01 -0.79 -3.39
CA VAL A 58 -2.27 0.63 -3.12
C VAL A 58 -1.73 1.50 -4.26
N LEU A 59 -0.52 1.21 -4.76
CA LEU A 59 0.07 1.87 -5.92
C LEU A 59 -0.82 1.77 -7.17
N LEU A 60 -1.27 0.56 -7.49
CA LEU A 60 -2.12 0.35 -8.67
C LEU A 60 -3.52 0.99 -8.51
N CYS A 61 -4.11 0.94 -7.31
CA CYS A 61 -5.37 1.63 -7.04
C CYS A 61 -5.21 3.15 -7.21
N SER A 62 -4.11 3.74 -6.72
CA SER A 62 -3.79 5.15 -6.94
C SER A 62 -3.71 5.51 -8.43
N LEU A 63 -3.03 4.68 -9.23
CA LEU A 63 -2.91 4.89 -10.67
C LEU A 63 -4.25 4.80 -11.40
N ILE A 64 -5.09 3.82 -11.03
CA ILE A 64 -6.41 3.62 -11.65
C ILE A 64 -7.40 4.71 -11.22
N GLU A 65 -7.41 5.10 -9.96
CA GLU A 65 -8.33 6.10 -9.41
C GLU A 65 -7.87 7.55 -9.65
N GLY A 66 -6.63 7.77 -10.08
CA GLY A 66 -6.05 9.10 -10.25
C GLY A 66 -5.85 9.85 -8.93
N LYS A 67 -5.67 9.13 -7.82
CA LYS A 67 -5.55 9.71 -6.47
C LYS A 67 -4.10 9.68 -5.99
N PRO A 68 -3.49 10.82 -5.59
CA PRO A 68 -2.13 10.83 -5.09
C PRO A 68 -1.98 10.06 -3.76
N ILE A 69 -0.85 9.39 -3.57
CA ILE A 69 -0.51 8.66 -2.34
C ILE A 69 0.32 9.56 -1.41
N ARG A 70 -0.05 9.58 -0.13
CA ARG A 70 0.72 10.20 0.94
C ARG A 70 2.10 9.55 1.09
N GLN A 71 3.15 10.35 0.96
CA GLN A 71 4.54 9.88 1.13
C GLN A 71 5.00 9.88 2.59
N ASP A 72 4.19 10.38 3.52
CA ASP A 72 4.44 10.35 4.98
C ASP A 72 3.81 9.14 5.68
N VAL A 73 3.28 8.18 4.91
CA VAL A 73 2.60 6.97 5.40
C VAL A 73 3.32 5.72 4.94
N ALA A 74 3.76 4.89 5.89
CA ALA A 74 4.28 3.55 5.61
C ALA A 74 3.15 2.50 5.70
N VAL A 75 3.28 1.42 4.94
CA VAL A 75 2.31 0.29 4.96
C VAL A 75 3.03 -1.05 4.99
N THR A 76 2.44 -2.03 5.67
CA THR A 76 2.84 -3.44 5.56
C THR A 76 1.62 -4.32 5.72
N GLY A 77 1.59 -5.44 5.01
CA GLY A 77 0.49 -6.40 5.09
C GLY A 77 0.48 -7.33 3.90
N GLU A 78 -0.11 -8.50 4.06
CA GLU A 78 -0.32 -9.42 2.94
C GLU A 78 -1.76 -9.30 2.46
N ILE A 79 -1.95 -9.01 1.18
CA ILE A 79 -3.28 -9.00 0.57
C ILE A 79 -3.77 -10.43 0.39
N ASN A 80 -5.04 -10.65 0.70
CA ASN A 80 -5.71 -11.90 0.42
C ASN A 80 -7.08 -11.62 -0.19
N LEU A 81 -7.43 -12.45 -1.17
CA LEU A 81 -8.78 -12.49 -1.71
C LEU A 81 -9.69 -13.01 -0.59
N GLY A 82 -10.57 -12.15 -0.09
CA GLY A 82 -11.55 -12.54 0.92
C GLY A 82 -12.68 -13.36 0.31
N VAL A 83 -13.52 -13.95 1.16
CA VAL A 83 -14.80 -14.51 0.74
C VAL A 83 -15.78 -13.34 0.53
N GLY A 84 -16.24 -13.15 -0.71
CA GLY A 84 -17.12 -12.04 -1.09
C GLY A 84 -16.38 -10.82 -1.65
N ASN A 85 -16.96 -9.63 -1.52
CA ASN A 85 -16.45 -8.41 -2.16
C ASN A 85 -15.35 -7.68 -1.39
N ALA A 86 -15.04 -8.10 -0.16
CA ALA A 86 -14.03 -7.44 0.67
C ALA A 86 -12.64 -8.08 0.47
N ILE A 87 -11.65 -7.26 0.11
CA ILE A 87 -10.25 -7.66 0.02
C ILE A 87 -9.61 -7.49 1.40
N GLN A 88 -9.12 -8.58 1.96
CA GLN A 88 -8.59 -8.63 3.33
C GLN A 88 -7.08 -8.39 3.34
N VAL A 89 -6.58 -7.78 4.41
CA VAL A 89 -5.14 -7.63 4.66
C VAL A 89 -4.77 -8.38 5.92
N THR A 90 -3.92 -9.40 5.77
CA THR A 90 -3.58 -10.33 6.85
C THR A 90 -2.23 -10.03 7.47
N ALA A 91 -2.02 -10.61 8.65
CA ALA A 91 -0.81 -10.47 9.43
C ALA A 91 0.46 -10.88 8.66
N VAL A 92 1.56 -10.22 8.99
CA VAL A 92 2.89 -10.48 8.43
C VAL A 92 3.91 -10.72 9.54
N GLY A 93 5.01 -11.39 9.19
CA GLY A 93 6.19 -11.50 10.04
C GLY A 93 7.01 -10.21 10.06
N GLY A 94 7.82 -10.06 11.12
CA GLY A 94 8.77 -8.96 11.30
C GLY A 94 8.11 -7.59 11.42
N VAL A 95 6.93 -7.51 12.04
CA VAL A 95 6.16 -6.26 12.12
C VAL A 95 6.85 -5.22 13.01
N HIS A 96 7.53 -5.64 14.08
CA HIS A 96 8.28 -4.74 14.97
C HIS A 96 9.41 -4.04 14.21
N GLU A 97 10.21 -4.80 13.47
CA GLU A 97 11.34 -4.30 12.69
C GLU A 97 10.87 -3.33 11.61
N LYS A 98 9.73 -3.63 10.97
CA LYS A 98 9.11 -2.76 9.95
C LYS A 98 8.59 -1.44 10.53
N ILE A 99 7.94 -1.47 11.69
CA ILE A 99 7.49 -0.26 12.38
C ILE A 99 8.70 0.58 12.80
N LYS A 100 9.74 -0.04 13.37
CA LYS A 100 10.98 0.66 13.77
C LYS A 100 11.73 1.24 12.58
N ALA A 101 11.74 0.56 11.44
CA ALA A 101 12.28 1.09 10.20
C ALA A 101 11.49 2.33 9.74
N ALA A 102 10.16 2.27 9.71
CA ALA A 102 9.33 3.42 9.34
C ALA A 102 9.56 4.62 10.28
N GLU A 103 9.63 4.37 11.58
CA GLU A 103 9.98 5.37 12.60
C GLU A 103 11.37 6.00 12.34
N ALA A 104 12.39 5.18 12.08
CA ALA A 104 13.75 5.64 11.84
C ALA A 104 13.88 6.48 10.55
N TRP A 105 13.06 6.17 9.54
CA TRP A 105 12.98 6.92 8.28
C TRP A 105 12.13 8.19 8.39
N GLY A 106 11.53 8.47 9.55
CA GLY A 106 10.77 9.69 9.80
C GLY A 106 9.37 9.70 9.19
N PHE A 107 8.79 8.53 8.90
CA PHE A 107 7.38 8.46 8.52
C PHE A 107 6.49 8.93 9.67
N ARG A 108 5.38 9.60 9.33
CA ARG A 108 4.43 10.11 10.33
C ARG A 108 3.64 8.97 10.98
N LYS A 109 3.20 8.02 10.15
CA LYS A 109 2.41 6.87 10.60
C LYS A 109 2.72 5.62 9.78
N VAL A 110 2.45 4.47 10.37
CA VAL A 110 2.54 3.16 9.73
C VAL A 110 1.23 2.40 9.88
N ILE A 111 0.72 1.90 8.75
CA ILE A 111 -0.49 1.08 8.72
C ILE A 111 -0.07 -0.38 8.75
N ILE A 112 -0.65 -1.14 9.69
CA ILE A 112 -0.36 -2.55 9.88
C ILE A 112 -1.66 -3.39 9.90
N PRO A 113 -1.56 -4.71 9.67
CA PRO A 113 -2.73 -5.57 9.74
C PRO A 113 -3.29 -5.57 11.17
N LYS A 114 -4.61 -5.45 11.29
CA LYS A 114 -5.32 -5.43 12.58
C LYS A 114 -4.93 -6.61 13.49
N LYS A 115 -4.77 -7.80 12.92
CA LYS A 115 -4.31 -8.99 13.66
C LYS A 115 -2.89 -8.85 14.24
N ASN A 116 -1.97 -8.17 13.56
CA ASN A 116 -0.66 -7.86 14.16
C ASN A 116 -0.82 -6.86 15.30
N PHE A 117 -1.64 -5.83 15.12
CA PHE A 117 -1.88 -4.80 16.14
C PHE A 117 -2.42 -5.42 17.44
N GLU A 118 -3.45 -6.26 17.34
CA GLU A 118 -4.15 -6.85 18.50
C GLU A 118 -3.29 -7.84 19.30
N HIS A 119 -2.37 -8.55 18.65
CA HIS A 119 -1.66 -9.68 19.27
C HIS A 119 -0.16 -9.47 19.45
N SER A 120 0.44 -8.51 18.76
CA SER A 120 1.91 -8.38 18.71
C SER A 120 2.41 -6.98 19.03
N ILE A 121 1.55 -5.96 19.11
CA ILE A 121 1.99 -4.58 19.20
C ILE A 121 1.50 -3.93 20.49
N ASP A 122 2.44 -3.40 21.28
CA ASP A 122 2.15 -2.36 22.26
C ASP A 122 2.52 -1.00 21.65
N VAL A 123 1.53 -0.10 21.51
CA VAL A 123 1.73 1.23 20.94
C VAL A 123 2.73 2.08 21.71
N LYS A 124 2.96 1.78 23.00
CA LYS A 124 3.91 2.53 23.85
C LYS A 124 5.37 2.30 23.46
N ASP A 125 5.66 1.24 22.71
CA ASP A 125 7.02 0.93 22.25
C ASP A 125 7.46 1.81 21.07
N TYR A 126 6.57 2.64 20.55
CA TYR A 126 6.76 3.42 19.33
C TYR A 126 6.41 4.90 19.52
N ARG A 127 7.17 5.75 18.85
CA ARG A 127 6.97 7.19 18.69
C ARG A 127 6.21 7.49 17.39
N ILE A 128 6.32 6.63 16.38
CA ILE A 128 5.50 6.68 15.17
C ILE A 128 4.04 6.28 15.48
N GLU A 129 3.08 6.92 14.81
CA GLU A 129 1.68 6.55 14.91
C GLU A 129 1.43 5.18 14.24
N VAL A 130 1.00 4.18 15.00
CA VAL A 130 0.69 2.83 14.48
C VAL A 130 -0.81 2.69 14.30
N VAL A 131 -1.26 2.47 13.06
CA VAL A 131 -2.68 2.41 12.69
C VAL A 131 -3.07 0.98 12.28
N PRO A 132 -4.05 0.35 12.96
CA PRO A 132 -4.58 -0.94 12.55
C PRO A 132 -5.56 -0.82 11.37
N ALA A 133 -5.46 -1.73 10.40
CA ALA A 133 -6.39 -1.84 9.28
C ALA A 133 -6.67 -3.30 8.91
N GLU A 134 -7.89 -3.60 8.46
CA GLU A 134 -8.35 -4.97 8.20
C GLU A 134 -8.56 -5.23 6.70
N THR A 135 -9.02 -4.24 5.96
CA THR A 135 -9.37 -4.37 4.54
C THR A 135 -8.54 -3.44 3.66
N LEU A 136 -8.47 -3.74 2.35
CA LEU A 136 -7.82 -2.85 1.40
C LEU A 136 -8.41 -1.43 1.43
N ASP A 137 -9.73 -1.30 1.60
CA ASP A 137 -10.38 0.02 1.62
C ASP A 137 -9.94 0.85 2.82
N ASP A 138 -9.68 0.22 3.97
CA ASP A 138 -9.08 0.91 5.13
C ASP A 138 -7.68 1.45 4.78
N TYR A 139 -6.85 0.65 4.11
CA TYR A 139 -5.52 1.09 3.67
C TYR A 139 -5.63 2.26 2.68
N LEU A 140 -6.49 2.15 1.66
CA LEU A 140 -6.66 3.20 0.65
C LEU A 140 -7.12 4.52 1.28
N LYS A 141 -8.06 4.47 2.23
CA LYS A 141 -8.53 5.65 2.97
C LYS A 141 -7.39 6.37 3.68
N GLU A 142 -6.49 5.62 4.32
CA GLU A 142 -5.38 6.19 5.08
C GLU A 142 -4.18 6.61 4.21
N CYS A 143 -4.03 6.00 3.02
CA CYS A 143 -2.92 6.22 2.09
C CYS A 143 -3.17 7.34 1.08
N PHE A 144 -4.41 7.55 0.65
CA PHE A 144 -4.71 8.59 -0.34
C PHE A 144 -4.65 9.98 0.30
N ALA A 145 -4.01 10.91 -0.40
CA ALA A 145 -4.03 12.30 0.00
C ALA A 145 -5.40 12.91 -0.36
N GLU A 146 -5.90 13.80 0.50
CA GLU A 146 -7.03 14.65 0.12
C GLU A 146 -6.62 15.46 -1.12
N PRO A 147 -7.55 15.68 -2.07
CA PRO A 147 -7.27 16.58 -3.18
C PRO A 147 -6.82 17.93 -2.60
N PRO A 148 -5.73 18.53 -3.10
CA PRO A 148 -5.30 19.82 -2.59
C PRO A 148 -6.46 20.80 -2.71
N THR A 149 -6.92 21.34 -1.59
CA THR A 149 -7.84 22.47 -1.57
C THR A 149 -7.06 23.69 -2.05
N LEU A 150 -6.89 23.81 -3.36
CA LEU A 150 -6.38 25.01 -4.01
C LEU A 150 -7.40 26.13 -3.79
N SER A 151 -7.26 26.85 -2.68
CA SER A 151 -7.84 28.18 -2.53
C SER A 151 -7.00 29.14 -3.35
N VAL A 152 -7.30 29.25 -4.64
CA VAL A 152 -6.74 30.32 -5.47
C VAL A 152 -7.45 31.62 -5.07
N PRO A 153 -6.76 32.61 -4.45
CA PRO A 153 -7.38 33.91 -4.24
C PRO A 153 -7.62 34.54 -5.62
N ILE A 154 -8.88 34.58 -6.05
CA ILE A 154 -9.29 35.32 -7.24
C ILE A 154 -9.05 36.80 -6.93
N LYS A 155 -7.91 37.35 -7.37
CA LYS A 155 -7.73 38.80 -7.44
C LYS A 155 -8.72 39.30 -8.50
N HIS A 156 -9.86 39.84 -8.07
CA HIS A 156 -10.67 40.67 -8.93
C HIS A 156 -9.80 41.86 -9.37
N SER A 157 -9.28 41.77 -10.59
CA SER A 157 -8.66 42.87 -11.29
C SER A 157 -9.69 43.98 -11.42
N ARG A 158 -9.67 44.95 -10.50
CA ARG A 158 -10.33 46.23 -10.75
C ARG A 158 -9.61 46.89 -11.92
N LYS A 159 -10.34 47.09 -13.01
CA LYS A 159 -9.99 47.99 -14.09
C LYS A 159 -11.26 48.69 -14.57
N PRO A 160 -11.15 49.87 -15.17
CA PRO A 160 -10.08 50.88 -15.06
C PRO A 160 -10.39 51.94 -14.01
#